data_AF-A0A3L9GFS2-F1
#
_entry.id   AF-A0A3L9GFS2-F1
#
_cell.length_a   1.000
_cell.length_b   1.000
_cell.length_c   1.000
_cell.angle_alpha   90.00
_cell.angle_beta   90.00
_cell.angle_gamma   90.00
#
_symmetry.space_group_name_H-M   'P 1'
#
loop_
_entity.id
_entity.type
_entity.pdbx_description
1 polymer ?
#
loop_
_entity_poly.entity_id
_entity_poly.type
_entity_poly.pdbx_seq_one_letter_code
_entity_poly.pdbx_strand_id
1 'polypeptide(L)' 'IKLTGMVQDAQQNKLVVHPYTVRSDKLPEYTPDVNQLYDALYNKAGVNGLFTDFPDKAVKFLNKE' A
#
# COMPACT_ATOMS: atom_id res chain seq x y z
N ILE A 1 -11.48 4.56 5.82
CA ILE A 1 -10.88 3.20 5.78
C ILE A 1 -10.44 2.83 7.18
N LYS A 2 -10.67 1.59 7.65
CA LYS A 2 -10.19 1.09 8.94
C LYS A 2 -9.13 0.00 8.69
N LEU A 3 -7.93 0.19 9.23
CA LEU A 3 -6.83 -0.76 9.10
C LEU A 3 -6.89 -1.83 10.20
N THR A 4 -6.35 -3.01 9.91
CA THR A 4 -6.12 -4.08 10.91
C THR A 4 -4.76 -3.87 11.58
N GLY A 5 -4.52 -4.55 12.72
CA GLY A 5 -3.24 -4.50 13.44
C GLY A 5 -2.09 -5.30 12.81
N MET A 6 -2.33 -6.00 11.70
CA MET A 6 -1.40 -6.99 11.15
C MET A 6 -0.02 -6.41 10.82
N VAL A 7 0.05 -5.21 10.24
CA VAL A 7 1.35 -4.58 9.90
C VAL A 7 2.12 -4.23 11.17
N GLN A 8 1.43 -3.69 12.17
CA GLN A 8 2.02 -3.35 13.46
C GLN A 8 2.55 -4.60 14.17
N ASP A 9 1.77 -5.68 14.24
CA ASP A 9 2.15 -6.93 14.89
C ASP A 9 3.38 -7.56 14.21
N ALA A 10 3.41 -7.57 12.87
CA ALA A 10 4.55 -8.08 12.11
C ALA A 10 5.82 -7.27 12.36
N GLN A 11 5.72 -5.94 12.33
CA GLN A 11 6.87 -5.05 12.54
C GLN A 11 7.40 -5.08 13.98
N GLN A 12 6.53 -5.25 14.98
CA GLN A 12 6.95 -5.50 16.37
C GLN A 12 7.82 -6.75 16.50
N ASN A 13 7.61 -7.74 15.62
CA ASN A 13 8.41 -8.96 15.53
C ASN A 13 9.56 -8.86 14.51
N LYS A 14 9.94 -7.65 14.09
CA LYS A 14 11.02 -7.36 13.13
C LYS A 14 10.81 -8.00 11.75
N LEU A 15 9.55 -8.25 11.36
CA LEU A 15 9.21 -8.73 10.03
C LEU A 15 8.91 -7.55 9.10
N VAL A 16 9.42 -7.62 7.88
CA VAL A 16 9.02 -6.70 6.80
C VAL A 16 7.68 -7.15 6.23
N VAL A 17 6.86 -6.19 5.81
CA VAL A 17 5.53 -6.46 5.26
C VAL A 17 5.42 -5.89 3.86
N HIS A 18 5.22 -6.77 2.87
CA HIS A 18 4.98 -6.44 1.46
C HIS A 18 3.64 -7.02 0.99
N PRO A 19 2.51 -6.29 1.13
CA PRO A 19 1.21 -6.78 0.67
C PRO A 19 1.12 -6.82 -0.85
N TYR A 20 0.18 -7.64 -1.34
CA TYR A 20 -0.08 -7.85 -2.77
C TYR A 20 -1.60 -7.82 -3.05
N THR A 21 -2.08 -7.49 -4.25
CA THR A 21 -1.42 -6.75 -5.34
C THR A 21 -2.20 -5.46 -5.57
N VAL A 22 -1.51 -4.31 -5.58
CA VAL A 22 -2.15 -3.03 -5.94
C VAL A 22 -2.37 -3.00 -7.45
N ARG A 23 -3.62 -2.75 -7.85
CA ARG A 23 -4.06 -2.78 -9.25
C ARG A 23 -4.93 -1.59 -9.55
N SER A 24 -4.47 -0.71 -10.42
CA SER A 24 -5.19 0.52 -10.77
C SER A 24 -6.48 0.27 -11.58
N ASP A 25 -6.59 -0.89 -12.22
CA ASP A 25 -7.76 -1.35 -12.97
C ASP A 25 -8.76 -2.16 -12.12
N LYS A 26 -8.42 -2.44 -10.86
CA LYS A 26 -9.23 -3.25 -9.94
C LYS A 26 -9.10 -2.72 -8.50
N LEU A 27 -9.58 -1.51 -8.29
CA LEU A 27 -9.53 -0.86 -6.99
C LEU A 27 -10.68 -1.33 -6.09
N PRO A 28 -10.45 -1.46 -4.77
CA PRO A 28 -11.52 -1.67 -3.81
C PRO A 28 -12.39 -0.41 -3.68
N GLU A 29 -13.66 -0.59 -3.29
CA GLU A 29 -14.66 0.50 -3.20
C GLU A 29 -14.23 1.67 -2.31
N TYR A 30 -13.38 1.42 -1.31
CA TYR A 30 -12.91 2.44 -0.37
C TYR A 30 -11.73 3.28 -0.89
N THR A 31 -11.22 3.03 -2.11
CA THR A 31 -10.17 3.83 -2.76
C THR A 31 -10.59 4.17 -4.20
N PRO A 32 -11.14 5.37 -4.43
CA PRO A 32 -11.57 5.82 -5.76
C PRO A 32 -10.41 5.96 -6.77
N ASP A 33 -9.19 6.14 -6.29
CA ASP A 33 -7.97 6.21 -7.11
C ASP A 33 -6.83 5.38 -6.49
N VAL A 34 -5.86 5.00 -7.34
CA VAL A 34 -4.75 4.13 -6.94
C VAL A 34 -3.80 4.83 -5.96
N ASN A 35 -3.68 6.16 -6.00
CA ASN A 35 -2.81 6.90 -5.10
C ASN A 35 -3.37 6.88 -3.67
N GLN A 36 -4.69 6.86 -3.49
CA GLN A 36 -5.31 6.64 -2.18
C GLN A 36 -5.01 5.25 -1.62
N LEU A 37 -4.92 4.22 -2.48
CA LEU A 37 -4.52 2.89 -2.04
C LEU A 37 -3.03 2.84 -1.67
N TYR A 38 -2.18 3.49 -2.46
CA TYR A 38 -0.77 3.67 -2.09
C TYR A 38 -0.60 4.43 -0.78
N ASP A 39 -1.34 5.51 -0.56
CA ASP A 39 -1.34 6.27 0.70
C ASP A 39 -1.81 5.42 1.88
N ALA A 40 -2.87 4.63 1.69
CA ALA A 40 -3.37 3.73 2.74
C ALA A 40 -2.33 2.68 3.16
N LEU A 41 -1.56 2.16 2.21
CA LEU A 41 -0.56 1.12 2.47
C LEU A 41 0.77 1.70 2.96
N TYR A 42 1.38 2.60 2.20
CA TYR A 42 2.69 3.18 2.54
C TYR A 42 2.63 4.11 3.74
N ASN A 43 1.65 5.02 3.79
CA ASN A 43 1.67 6.11 4.79
C ASN A 43 0.82 5.77 6.02
N LYS A 44 -0.37 5.19 5.83
CA LYS A 44 -1.27 4.89 6.96
C LYS A 44 -0.97 3.54 7.63
N ALA A 45 -0.77 2.49 6.84
CA ALA A 45 -0.42 1.17 7.38
C ALA A 45 1.09 1.03 7.66
N GLY A 46 1.94 1.75 6.92
CA GLY A 46 3.39 1.75 7.15
C GLY A 46 4.10 0.53 6.58
N VAL A 47 3.62 -0.04 5.46
CA VAL A 47 4.27 -1.21 4.84
C VAL A 47 5.64 -0.87 4.27
N ASN A 48 6.55 -1.84 4.23
CA ASN A 48 7.94 -1.64 3.79
C ASN A 48 8.08 -1.54 2.26
N GLY A 49 7.07 -2.02 1.54
CA GLY A 49 7.02 -2.20 0.10
C GLY A 49 5.67 -2.84 -0.24
N LEU A 50 5.34 -2.98 -1.52
CA LEU A 50 4.13 -3.68 -1.96
C LEU A 50 4.34 -4.22 -3.37
N PHE A 51 3.52 -5.20 -3.74
CA PHE A 51 3.44 -5.68 -5.11
C PHE A 51 2.38 -4.90 -5.87
N THR A 52 2.68 -4.53 -7.11
CA THR A 52 1.77 -3.81 -8.01
C THR A 52 1.96 -4.29 -9.45
N ASP A 53 0.86 -4.35 -10.20
CA ASP A 53 0.89 -4.60 -11.65
C ASP A 53 1.25 -3.33 -12.44
N PHE A 54 1.32 -2.17 -11.77
CA PHE A 54 1.62 -0.87 -12.37
C PHE A 54 2.80 -0.18 -11.65
N PRO A 55 4.05 -0.67 -11.85
CA PRO A 55 5.21 -0.14 -11.15
C PRO A 55 5.46 1.34 -11.37
N ASP A 56 5.18 1.85 -12.57
CA ASP A 56 5.32 3.27 -12.93
C ASP A 56 4.49 4.18 -12.03
N LYS A 57 3.27 3.75 -11.69
CA LYS A 57 2.36 4.51 -10.80
C LYS A 57 2.86 4.52 -9.36
N ALA A 58 3.38 3.39 -8.88
CA ALA A 58 3.96 3.32 -7.53
C ALA A 58 5.21 4.20 -7.42
N VAL A 59 6.10 4.17 -8.41
CA VAL A 59 7.31 5.00 -8.43
C VAL A 59 6.96 6.49 -8.46
N LYS A 60 6.03 6.91 -9.33
CA LYS A 60 5.53 8.31 -9.36
C LYS A 60 4.98 8.75 -8.01
N PHE A 61 4.14 7.92 -7.39
CA PHE A 61 3.60 8.20 -6.06
C PHE A 61 4.70 8.39 -5.00
N LEU A 62 5.71 7.51 -4.98
CA LEU A 62 6.82 7.59 -4.03
C LEU A 62 7.73 8.79 -4.27
N ASN A 63 7.95 9.16 -5.53
CA ASN A 63 8.70 10.37 -5.91
C ASN A 63 7.90 11.67 -5.69
N LYS A 64 6.60 11.56 -5.38
CA LYS A 64 5.65 12.67 -5.24
C LYS A 64 5.54 13.50 -6.53
N GLU A 65 5.59 12.81 -7.68
CA GLU A 65 5.40 13.36 -9.02
C GLU A 65 3.93 13.34 -9.47
#